data_AF-A0A959AVL0-F1
#
_entry.id   AF-A0A959AVL0-F1
#
_cell.length_a   1.000
_cell.length_b   1.000
_cell.length_c   1.000
_cell.angle_alpha   90.00
_cell.angle_beta   90.00
_cell.angle_gamma   90.00
#
_symmetry.space_group_name_H-M   'P 1'
#
loop_
_entity.id
_entity.type
_entity.pdbx_description
1 polymer ?
#
loop_
_entity_poly.entity_id
_entity_poly.type
_entity_poly.pdbx_seq_one_letter_code
_entity_poly.pdbx_strand_id
1 'polypeptide(L)'
;MAKDCNSIRNELRILHDGTAQDGRQPLALSPEYARLDERTNADWIVFARSYSRFLQYHNVQDIPDGDWRAFWEKNPAIVLANLGAARVEWFREETQLIFFELQKLDNQGNALLLQQNFNHLYNAVATLALQLDLHVRQLPDELAVKTSLRNLITTKLAPAFRSWIGWHKQAALAGPAPFPLIVSGNSELLQRVSGMRILGEAIVPATDVYNTHSFSPDWITDASTDWATFAGNILPDAGIYGGAATVAGHINFAIRHFFFTNVFGQFLKGFTKAVQEAGVALQQLLSSWDRHEPHFALYLAFLRLFTEQQAALNTLTERHLNFYYKRVLRLKEKPPVPARAHVLIELAKHVQVHQLKKGALLKAGKDALGKEVFFALDEDVVFNKARVAELRCIFKAPNNPAEYQFAPGLPAYRAVDAGRYYAAPIANSEDGMGAELTSADKQWHPFGNKKKDGTGQFWEVQIPRAEIGFAIASHYLFLQEGERTITLSFNGVSGGSLNGKKFLVSLTTEKGWYEEEVTVSSNQLALTLPADAPAAIPYQVKLHEGAFSTSFPLLKALLVNDPAAAYPYQEIKSTTLSSITLTVEVAG
;
A
#
# COMPACT_ATOMS: atom_id res chain seq x y z
N MET A 1 7.04 -33.00 4.47
CA MET A 1 6.17 -32.20 3.58
C MET A 1 6.69 -30.78 3.59
N ALA A 2 7.56 -30.45 2.65
CA ALA A 2 8.08 -29.09 2.49
C ALA A 2 7.05 -28.29 1.69
N LYS A 3 6.66 -27.13 2.22
CA LYS A 3 5.86 -26.13 1.52
C LYS A 3 6.53 -25.81 0.19
N ASP A 4 5.68 -25.74 -0.83
CA ASP A 4 5.94 -25.28 -2.19
C ASP A 4 7.04 -24.20 -2.24
N CYS A 5 8.17 -24.49 -2.89
CA CYS A 5 9.30 -23.55 -2.98
C CYS A 5 8.93 -22.25 -3.72
N ASN A 6 7.75 -22.18 -4.35
CA ASN A 6 7.19 -20.96 -4.91
C ASN A 6 6.71 -19.93 -3.87
N SER A 7 6.59 -20.31 -2.58
CA SER A 7 6.16 -19.39 -1.51
C SER A 7 7.32 -18.71 -0.77
N ILE A 8 8.58 -19.02 -1.07
CA ILE A 8 9.74 -18.33 -0.49
C ILE A 8 10.13 -17.19 -1.43
N ARG A 9 9.25 -16.18 -1.52
CA ARG A 9 9.64 -14.87 -2.05
C ARG A 9 10.55 -14.24 -1.00
N ASN A 10 11.75 -13.83 -1.39
CA ASN A 10 12.57 -12.98 -0.55
C ASN A 10 11.82 -11.64 -0.36
N GLU A 11 11.10 -11.50 0.75
CA GLU A 11 10.32 -10.30 1.10
C GLU A 11 11.25 -9.07 1.28
N LEU A 12 12.55 -9.31 1.40
CA LEU A 12 13.64 -8.33 1.48
C LEU A 12 14.50 -8.31 0.21
N ARG A 13 13.98 -8.74 -0.95
CA ARG A 13 14.56 -8.26 -2.21
C ARG A 13 14.60 -6.75 -2.07
N ILE A 14 15.79 -6.16 -2.13
CA ILE A 14 15.93 -4.72 -2.30
C ILE A 14 15.13 -4.43 -3.58
N LEU A 15 13.89 -3.96 -3.39
CA LEU A 15 13.07 -3.42 -4.44
C LEU A 15 13.78 -2.13 -4.78
N HIS A 16 14.77 -2.23 -5.67
CA HIS A 16 15.22 -1.08 -6.42
C HIS A 16 13.95 -0.50 -7.05
N ASP A 17 13.57 0.68 -6.60
CA ASP A 17 12.66 1.62 -7.27
C ASP A 17 13.11 1.92 -8.71
N GLY A 18 14.38 1.65 -9.03
CA GLY A 18 14.84 1.42 -10.39
C GLY A 18 14.28 0.11 -10.97
N THR A 19 13.44 0.23 -12.01
CA THR A 19 12.88 -0.88 -12.81
C THR A 19 13.76 -2.13 -12.76
N ALA A 20 13.35 -3.15 -12.00
CA ALA A 20 14.08 -4.39 -11.97
C ALA A 20 14.08 -5.01 -13.38
N GLN A 21 15.14 -5.71 -13.79
CA GLN A 21 15.28 -6.18 -15.18
C GLN A 21 14.12 -7.07 -15.64
N ASP A 22 13.54 -7.83 -14.72
CA ASP A 22 12.31 -8.62 -14.89
C ASP A 22 11.06 -7.75 -15.10
N GLY A 23 11.00 -6.56 -14.50
CA GLY A 23 9.96 -5.55 -14.74
C GLY A 23 10.17 -4.69 -15.99
N ARG A 24 11.27 -4.86 -16.74
CA ARG A 24 11.58 -4.10 -17.96
C ARG A 24 11.14 -4.79 -19.25
N GLN A 25 10.51 -5.97 -19.19
CA GLN A 25 10.00 -6.60 -20.41
C GLN A 25 8.86 -5.72 -20.97
N PRO A 26 9.01 -5.14 -22.17
CA PRO A 26 7.94 -4.36 -22.76
C PRO A 26 6.70 -5.23 -22.89
N LEU A 27 5.53 -4.71 -22.50
CA LEU A 27 4.27 -5.45 -22.58
C LEU A 27 4.02 -5.96 -24.02
N ALA A 28 4.44 -5.18 -25.02
CA ALA A 28 4.40 -5.53 -26.44
C ALA A 28 5.22 -6.77 -26.85
N LEU A 29 6.15 -7.23 -26.02
CA LEU A 29 6.92 -8.47 -26.24
C LEU A 29 6.34 -9.66 -25.48
N SER A 30 5.23 -9.49 -24.75
CA SER A 30 4.49 -10.61 -24.19
C SER A 30 3.76 -11.34 -25.33
N PRO A 31 3.85 -12.68 -25.44
CA PRO A 31 3.07 -13.45 -26.41
C PRO A 31 1.56 -13.23 -26.29
N GLU A 32 1.10 -12.93 -25.08
CA GLU A 32 -0.31 -12.69 -24.73
C GLU A 32 -0.77 -11.25 -24.97
N TYR A 33 0.13 -10.35 -25.40
CA TYR A 33 -0.18 -8.92 -25.55
C TYR A 33 -1.28 -8.64 -26.56
N ALA A 34 -1.28 -9.38 -27.66
CA ALA A 34 -2.27 -9.28 -28.73
C ALA A 34 -2.55 -10.68 -29.23
N ARG A 35 -3.69 -11.26 -28.83
CA ARG A 35 -4.10 -12.55 -29.37
C ARG A 35 -4.76 -12.32 -30.73
N LEU A 36 -4.64 -13.30 -31.63
CA LEU A 36 -5.24 -13.17 -32.96
C LEU A 36 -6.77 -13.24 -32.88
N ASP A 37 -7.31 -14.01 -31.95
CA ASP A 37 -8.73 -14.06 -31.63
C ASP A 37 -8.95 -14.04 -30.11
N GLU A 38 -9.46 -12.92 -29.60
CA GLU A 38 -9.73 -12.67 -28.18
C GLU A 38 -11.16 -12.99 -27.76
N ARG A 39 -12.02 -13.46 -28.68
CA ARG A 39 -13.43 -13.69 -28.41
C ARG A 39 -13.60 -14.85 -27.44
N THR A 40 -14.36 -14.60 -26.38
CA THR A 40 -14.78 -15.61 -25.42
C THR A 40 -15.98 -16.41 -25.94
N ASN A 41 -16.34 -17.50 -25.26
CA ASN A 41 -17.59 -18.22 -25.56
C ASN A 41 -18.82 -17.32 -25.43
N ALA A 42 -18.81 -16.35 -24.50
CA ALA A 42 -19.88 -15.38 -24.36
C ALA A 42 -19.99 -14.48 -25.60
N ASP A 43 -18.86 -13.98 -26.11
CA ASP A 43 -18.82 -13.18 -27.34
C ASP A 43 -19.37 -13.95 -28.53
N TRP A 44 -19.02 -15.23 -28.65
CA TRP A 44 -19.54 -16.10 -29.72
C TRP A 44 -21.04 -16.36 -29.60
N ILE A 45 -21.57 -16.58 -28.40
CA ILE A 45 -23.02 -16.74 -28.18
C ILE A 45 -23.76 -15.44 -28.55
N VAL A 46 -23.26 -14.28 -28.10
CA VAL A 46 -23.84 -12.97 -28.43
C VAL A 46 -23.75 -12.70 -29.93
N PHE A 47 -22.64 -13.06 -30.56
CA PHE A 47 -22.46 -12.97 -32.01
C PHE A 47 -23.48 -13.84 -32.76
N ALA A 48 -23.62 -15.13 -32.40
CA ALA A 48 -24.55 -16.04 -33.07
C ALA A 48 -26.00 -15.58 -32.95
N ARG A 49 -26.42 -15.14 -31.75
CA ARG A 49 -27.74 -14.52 -31.53
C ARG A 49 -27.91 -13.29 -32.42
N SER A 50 -26.91 -12.41 -32.46
CA SER A 50 -26.96 -11.18 -33.27
C SER A 50 -26.94 -11.46 -34.77
N TYR A 51 -26.27 -12.52 -35.21
CA TYR A 51 -26.17 -12.92 -36.61
C TYR A 51 -27.46 -13.59 -37.09
N SER A 52 -28.17 -14.29 -36.19
CA SER A 52 -29.41 -15.00 -36.51
C SER A 52 -30.51 -14.11 -37.13
N ARG A 53 -30.52 -12.81 -36.83
CA ARG A 53 -31.46 -11.83 -37.43
C ARG A 53 -31.28 -11.65 -38.94
N PHE A 54 -30.11 -11.98 -39.47
CA PHE A 54 -29.79 -11.87 -40.89
C PHE A 54 -30.00 -13.19 -41.63
N LEU A 55 -30.27 -14.27 -40.91
CA LEU A 55 -30.60 -15.56 -41.49
C LEU A 55 -32.12 -15.64 -41.59
N GLN A 56 -32.63 -15.63 -42.81
CA GLN A 56 -34.05 -15.87 -43.05
C GLN A 56 -34.29 -17.38 -43.16
N TYR A 57 -35.41 -17.85 -42.61
CA TYR A 57 -35.91 -19.19 -42.93
C TYR A 57 -37.11 -19.08 -43.85
N HIS A 58 -37.30 -20.12 -44.65
CA HIS A 58 -38.42 -20.24 -45.56
C HIS A 58 -39.41 -21.26 -45.00
N ASN A 59 -40.70 -20.98 -45.13
CA ASN A 59 -41.76 -21.93 -44.77
C ASN A 59 -41.84 -23.08 -45.79
N VAL A 60 -42.78 -24.00 -45.59
CA VAL A 60 -42.97 -25.17 -46.46
C VAL A 60 -43.40 -24.82 -47.89
N GLN A 61 -43.77 -23.56 -48.15
CA GLN A 61 -44.07 -23.00 -49.46
C GLN A 61 -42.87 -22.27 -50.08
N ASP A 62 -41.68 -22.37 -49.49
CA ASP A 62 -40.46 -21.68 -49.90
C ASP A 62 -40.56 -20.14 -49.83
N ILE A 63 -41.41 -19.61 -48.96
CA ILE A 63 -41.59 -18.17 -48.74
C ILE A 63 -40.85 -17.77 -47.46
N PRO A 64 -40.08 -16.66 -47.46
CA PRO A 64 -39.45 -16.13 -46.25
C PRO A 64 -40.49 -15.91 -45.14
N ASP A 65 -40.30 -16.54 -43.99
CA ASP A 65 -41.28 -16.58 -42.89
C ASP A 65 -40.67 -16.18 -41.54
N GLY A 66 -39.70 -15.26 -41.57
CA GLY A 66 -39.04 -14.73 -40.38
C GLY A 66 -37.55 -15.05 -40.33
N ASP A 67 -36.99 -14.97 -39.13
CA ASP A 67 -35.56 -15.13 -38.87
C ASP A 67 -35.29 -16.04 -37.67
N TRP A 68 -34.03 -16.43 -37.51
CA TRP A 68 -33.65 -17.43 -36.50
C TRP A 68 -33.49 -16.86 -35.07
N ARG A 69 -33.94 -15.64 -34.75
CA ARG A 69 -33.79 -15.09 -33.38
C ARG A 69 -34.53 -15.91 -32.33
N ALA A 70 -35.74 -16.37 -32.63
CA ALA A 70 -36.56 -17.18 -31.74
C ALA A 70 -35.88 -18.50 -31.33
N PHE A 71 -34.92 -18.97 -32.13
CA PHE A 71 -34.10 -20.15 -31.85
C PHE A 71 -33.18 -19.96 -30.65
N TRP A 72 -32.86 -18.72 -30.31
CA TRP A 72 -31.94 -18.37 -29.23
C TRP A 72 -32.72 -17.87 -28.00
N GLU A 73 -33.78 -17.08 -28.17
CA GLU A 73 -34.42 -16.30 -27.10
C GLU A 73 -34.88 -17.04 -25.82
N LYS A 74 -35.03 -18.38 -25.85
CA LYS A 74 -35.47 -19.17 -24.70
C LYS A 74 -34.34 -19.67 -23.79
N ASN A 75 -33.09 -19.67 -24.26
CA ASN A 75 -32.01 -20.30 -23.51
C ASN A 75 -31.32 -19.30 -22.54
N PRO A 76 -31.25 -19.60 -21.23
CA PRO A 76 -30.64 -18.72 -20.23
C PRO A 76 -29.14 -18.43 -20.46
N ALA A 77 -28.44 -19.29 -21.21
CA ALA A 77 -27.06 -19.05 -21.62
C ALA A 77 -26.89 -17.72 -22.33
N ILE A 78 -27.88 -17.29 -23.12
CA ILE A 78 -27.76 -16.09 -23.95
C ILE A 78 -27.90 -14.84 -23.11
N VAL A 79 -28.78 -14.87 -22.11
CA VAL A 79 -28.92 -13.79 -21.14
C VAL A 79 -27.61 -13.62 -20.36
N LEU A 80 -27.06 -14.74 -19.87
CA LEU A 80 -25.78 -14.75 -19.15
C LEU A 80 -24.60 -14.40 -20.06
N ALA A 81 -24.62 -14.78 -21.34
CA ALA A 81 -23.61 -14.40 -22.31
C ALA A 81 -23.66 -12.93 -22.66
N ASN A 82 -24.84 -12.32 -22.82
CA ASN A 82 -24.95 -10.89 -23.07
C ASN A 82 -24.44 -10.07 -21.87
N LEU A 83 -24.80 -10.49 -20.64
CA LEU A 83 -24.25 -9.90 -19.43
C LEU A 83 -22.74 -10.14 -19.30
N GLY A 84 -22.27 -11.36 -19.50
CA GLY A 84 -20.86 -11.75 -19.33
C GLY A 84 -19.92 -11.19 -20.39
N ALA A 85 -20.40 -10.94 -21.61
CA ALA A 85 -19.63 -10.30 -22.69
C ALA A 85 -19.70 -8.76 -22.64
N ALA A 86 -20.43 -8.19 -21.68
CA ALA A 86 -20.60 -6.74 -21.61
C ALA A 86 -19.26 -6.06 -21.28
N ARG A 87 -18.88 -5.09 -22.10
CA ARG A 87 -17.61 -4.37 -21.98
C ARG A 87 -17.72 -3.25 -20.93
N VAL A 88 -17.56 -3.61 -19.66
CA VAL A 88 -17.61 -2.66 -18.53
C VAL A 88 -16.58 -1.55 -18.67
N GLU A 89 -15.36 -1.88 -19.11
CA GLU A 89 -14.30 -0.90 -19.30
C GLU A 89 -14.62 0.10 -20.40
N TRP A 90 -15.31 -0.33 -21.46
CA TRP A 90 -15.79 0.60 -22.48
C TRP A 90 -16.82 1.58 -21.90
N PHE A 91 -17.80 1.09 -21.11
CA PHE A 91 -18.74 1.97 -20.40
C PHE A 91 -18.01 2.97 -19.49
N ARG A 92 -16.98 2.51 -18.77
CA ARG A 92 -16.13 3.37 -17.93
C ARG A 92 -15.41 4.44 -18.75
N GLU A 93 -14.76 4.06 -19.84
CA GLU A 93 -14.02 4.98 -20.71
C GLU A 93 -14.94 6.05 -21.31
N GLU A 94 -16.07 5.65 -21.90
CA GLU A 94 -17.01 6.60 -22.53
C GLU A 94 -17.56 7.59 -21.50
N THR A 95 -17.95 7.11 -20.32
CA THR A 95 -18.47 7.99 -19.26
C THR A 95 -17.39 8.90 -18.69
N GLN A 96 -16.13 8.44 -18.59
CA GLN A 96 -14.99 9.28 -18.20
C GLN A 96 -14.72 10.41 -19.20
N LEU A 97 -14.87 10.16 -20.51
CA LEU A 97 -14.78 11.22 -21.52
C LEU A 97 -15.84 12.29 -21.28
N ILE A 98 -17.07 11.90 -20.93
CA ILE A 98 -18.13 12.87 -20.59
C ILE A 98 -17.74 13.68 -19.35
N PHE A 99 -17.26 13.03 -18.28
CA PHE A 99 -16.77 13.75 -17.09
C PHE A 99 -15.66 14.74 -17.42
N PHE A 100 -14.74 14.38 -18.31
CA PHE A 100 -13.68 15.27 -18.78
C PHE A 100 -14.26 16.51 -19.48
N GLU A 101 -15.18 16.32 -20.42
CA GLU A 101 -15.84 17.44 -21.12
C GLU A 101 -16.61 18.36 -20.16
N LEU A 102 -17.25 17.81 -19.13
CA LEU A 102 -17.97 18.60 -18.12
C LEU A 102 -17.05 19.38 -17.17
N GLN A 103 -15.80 18.94 -17.00
CA GLN A 103 -14.82 19.59 -16.11
C GLN A 103 -13.92 20.60 -16.82
N LYS A 104 -13.84 20.54 -18.15
CA LYS A 104 -12.96 21.39 -18.95
C LYS A 104 -13.34 22.87 -18.82
N LEU A 105 -12.37 23.69 -18.44
CA LEU A 105 -12.57 25.13 -18.22
C LEU A 105 -13.07 25.85 -19.50
N ASP A 106 -12.52 25.47 -20.66
CA ASP A 106 -12.89 26.06 -21.96
C ASP A 106 -14.37 25.86 -22.31
N ASN A 107 -15.01 24.83 -21.75
CA ASN A 107 -16.39 24.48 -22.04
C ASN A 107 -17.39 25.26 -21.16
N GLN A 108 -16.95 26.00 -20.14
CA GLN A 108 -17.83 26.67 -19.18
C GLN A 108 -18.76 27.71 -19.80
N GLY A 109 -18.41 28.28 -20.96
CA GLY A 109 -19.25 29.20 -21.73
C GLY A 109 -20.28 28.52 -22.63
N ASN A 110 -20.18 27.21 -22.89
CA ASN A 110 -21.07 26.47 -23.78
C ASN A 110 -22.11 25.68 -22.99
N ALA A 111 -23.21 26.35 -22.62
CA ALA A 111 -24.28 25.75 -21.83
C ALA A 111 -24.91 24.52 -22.50
N LEU A 112 -25.12 24.55 -23.82
CA LEU A 112 -25.75 23.45 -24.56
C LEU A 112 -24.90 22.18 -24.49
N LEU A 113 -23.59 22.30 -24.71
CA LEU A 113 -22.64 21.18 -24.62
C LEU A 113 -22.68 20.56 -23.24
N LEU A 114 -22.62 21.38 -22.18
CA LEU A 114 -22.64 20.89 -20.80
C LEU A 114 -23.97 20.22 -20.47
N GLN A 115 -25.10 20.81 -20.87
CA GLN A 115 -26.43 20.26 -20.63
C GLN A 115 -26.65 18.92 -21.35
N GLN A 116 -26.22 18.80 -22.62
CA GLN A 116 -26.35 17.55 -23.37
C GLN A 116 -25.43 16.44 -22.84
N ASN A 117 -24.17 16.76 -22.51
CA ASN A 117 -23.23 15.82 -21.90
C ASN A 117 -23.72 15.34 -20.52
N PHE A 118 -24.21 16.27 -19.69
CA PHE A 118 -24.75 15.92 -18.38
C PHE A 118 -26.03 15.09 -18.47
N ASN A 119 -26.92 15.40 -19.42
CA ASN A 119 -28.09 14.57 -19.71
C ASN A 119 -27.70 13.16 -20.16
N HIS A 120 -26.64 13.03 -20.96
CA HIS A 120 -26.18 11.72 -21.43
C HIS A 120 -25.67 10.82 -20.30
N LEU A 121 -25.05 11.37 -19.25
CA LEU A 121 -24.71 10.59 -18.05
C LEU A 121 -25.97 10.02 -17.37
N TYR A 122 -27.02 10.83 -17.24
CA TYR A 122 -28.30 10.37 -16.69
C TYR A 122 -28.91 9.25 -17.52
N ASN A 123 -28.95 9.45 -18.84
CA ASN A 123 -29.47 8.47 -19.79
C ASN A 123 -28.67 7.15 -19.75
N ALA A 124 -27.35 7.21 -19.65
CA ALA A 124 -26.48 6.03 -19.59
C ALA A 124 -26.74 5.18 -18.33
N VAL A 125 -26.80 5.80 -17.15
CA VAL A 125 -27.09 5.07 -15.90
C VAL A 125 -28.52 4.54 -15.87
N ALA A 126 -29.50 5.32 -16.36
CA ALA A 126 -30.89 4.85 -16.46
C ALA A 126 -31.03 3.67 -17.42
N THR A 127 -30.40 3.75 -18.59
CA THR A 127 -30.37 2.65 -19.56
C THR A 127 -29.72 1.41 -18.96
N LEU A 128 -28.61 1.57 -18.22
CA LEU A 128 -27.98 0.44 -17.51
C LEU A 128 -28.91 -0.20 -16.48
N ALA A 129 -29.64 0.60 -15.69
CA ALA A 129 -30.62 0.09 -14.74
C ALA A 129 -31.71 -0.74 -15.44
N LEU A 130 -32.27 -0.19 -16.53
CA LEU A 130 -33.29 -0.88 -17.34
C LEU A 130 -32.75 -2.18 -17.92
N GLN A 131 -31.56 -2.16 -18.51
CA GLN A 131 -31.00 -3.35 -19.13
C GLN A 131 -30.68 -4.43 -18.10
N LEU A 132 -30.13 -4.07 -16.94
CA LEU A 132 -29.90 -5.04 -15.86
C LEU A 132 -31.20 -5.69 -15.40
N ASP A 133 -32.26 -4.90 -15.23
CA ASP A 133 -33.58 -5.41 -14.86
C ASP A 133 -34.15 -6.39 -15.90
N LEU A 134 -34.17 -5.99 -17.18
CA LEU A 134 -34.69 -6.82 -18.27
C LEU A 134 -33.95 -8.17 -18.36
N HIS A 135 -32.63 -8.16 -18.22
CA HIS A 135 -31.84 -9.39 -18.26
C HIS A 135 -32.09 -10.27 -17.04
N VAL A 136 -32.09 -9.69 -15.83
CA VAL A 136 -32.31 -10.46 -14.59
C VAL A 136 -33.70 -11.11 -14.58
N ARG A 137 -34.74 -10.44 -15.11
CA ARG A 137 -36.09 -11.02 -15.21
C ARG A 137 -36.16 -12.25 -16.11
N GLN A 138 -35.37 -12.26 -17.19
CA GLN A 138 -35.36 -13.36 -18.17
C GLN A 138 -34.66 -14.62 -17.64
N LEU A 139 -33.87 -14.51 -16.56
CA LEU A 139 -33.23 -15.68 -15.96
C LEU A 139 -34.25 -16.58 -15.25
N PRO A 140 -34.12 -17.91 -15.31
CA PRO A 140 -34.91 -18.84 -14.50
C PRO A 140 -34.66 -18.66 -13.00
N ASP A 141 -35.70 -18.84 -12.18
CA ASP A 141 -35.62 -18.70 -10.71
C ASP A 141 -34.74 -19.77 -10.04
N GLU A 142 -34.51 -20.90 -10.71
CA GLU A 142 -33.65 -21.98 -10.24
C GLU A 142 -32.16 -21.59 -10.19
N LEU A 143 -31.77 -20.52 -10.91
CA LEU A 143 -30.37 -20.11 -10.99
C LEU A 143 -29.97 -19.21 -9.83
N ALA A 144 -28.99 -19.66 -9.05
CA ALA A 144 -28.41 -18.89 -7.94
C ALA A 144 -27.93 -17.49 -8.36
N VAL A 145 -27.45 -17.33 -9.60
CA VAL A 145 -27.05 -16.02 -10.13
C VAL A 145 -28.22 -15.04 -10.21
N LYS A 146 -29.44 -15.50 -10.53
CA LYS A 146 -30.63 -14.62 -10.52
C LYS A 146 -30.85 -14.07 -9.11
N THR A 147 -30.84 -14.93 -8.10
CA THR A 147 -30.99 -14.51 -6.70
C THR A 147 -29.90 -13.52 -6.29
N SER A 148 -28.65 -13.78 -6.66
CA SER A 148 -27.53 -12.88 -6.36
C SER A 148 -27.69 -11.51 -7.00
N LEU A 149 -28.04 -11.47 -8.30
CA LEU A 149 -28.26 -10.23 -9.03
C LEU A 149 -29.48 -9.46 -8.51
N ARG A 150 -30.57 -10.14 -8.16
CA ARG A 150 -31.73 -9.52 -7.49
C ARG A 150 -31.32 -8.89 -6.16
N ASN A 151 -30.53 -9.57 -5.35
CA ASN A 151 -30.01 -9.01 -4.10
C ASN A 151 -29.10 -7.79 -4.33
N LEU A 152 -28.27 -7.81 -5.37
CA LEU A 152 -27.44 -6.66 -5.75
C LEU A 152 -28.32 -5.47 -6.16
N ILE A 153 -29.37 -5.72 -6.93
CA ILE A 153 -30.35 -4.71 -7.33
C ILE A 153 -31.04 -4.12 -6.09
N THR A 154 -31.70 -4.95 -5.28
CA THR A 154 -32.52 -4.48 -4.14
C THR A 154 -31.69 -3.74 -3.10
N THR A 155 -30.50 -4.23 -2.77
CA THR A 155 -29.71 -3.69 -1.65
C THR A 155 -28.81 -2.52 -2.02
N LYS A 156 -28.44 -2.37 -3.30
CA LYS A 156 -27.48 -1.35 -3.76
C LYS A 156 -28.03 -0.48 -4.88
N LEU A 157 -28.43 -1.08 -6.00
CA LEU A 157 -28.75 -0.32 -7.21
C LEU A 157 -30.10 0.38 -7.13
N ALA A 158 -31.12 -0.23 -6.55
CA ALA A 158 -32.45 0.34 -6.47
C ALA A 158 -32.51 1.61 -5.61
N PRO A 159 -31.93 1.66 -4.38
CA PRO A 159 -31.85 2.91 -3.61
C PRO A 159 -31.05 3.99 -4.34
N ALA A 160 -29.94 3.61 -4.97
CA ALA A 160 -29.09 4.54 -5.74
C ALA A 160 -29.84 5.11 -6.96
N PHE A 161 -30.63 4.29 -7.64
CA PHE A 161 -31.43 4.70 -8.79
C PHE A 161 -32.57 5.63 -8.40
N ARG A 162 -33.21 5.41 -7.25
CA ARG A 162 -34.22 6.34 -6.71
C ARG A 162 -33.66 7.75 -6.58
N SER A 163 -32.48 7.90 -5.97
CA SER A 163 -31.79 9.19 -5.86
C SER A 163 -31.43 9.76 -7.23
N TRP A 164 -30.94 8.91 -8.14
CA TRP A 164 -30.60 9.31 -9.51
C TRP A 164 -31.80 9.90 -10.26
N ILE A 165 -32.99 9.28 -10.14
CA ILE A 165 -34.24 9.79 -10.74
C ILE A 165 -34.63 11.14 -10.12
N GLY A 166 -34.53 11.28 -8.79
CA GLY A 166 -34.82 12.55 -8.10
C GLY A 166 -33.95 13.70 -8.58
N TRP A 167 -32.64 13.46 -8.72
CA TRP A 167 -31.69 14.45 -9.24
C TRP A 167 -31.93 14.77 -10.72
N HIS A 168 -32.25 13.76 -11.53
CA HIS A 168 -32.61 13.96 -12.93
C HIS A 168 -33.86 14.85 -13.06
N LYS A 169 -34.93 14.54 -12.30
CA LYS A 169 -36.16 15.34 -12.28
C LYS A 169 -35.90 16.79 -11.89
N GLN A 170 -35.03 17.03 -10.92
CA GLN A 170 -34.63 18.39 -10.55
C GLN A 170 -33.86 19.09 -11.67
N ALA A 171 -32.88 18.43 -12.29
CA ALA A 171 -32.14 18.99 -13.42
C ALA A 171 -33.03 19.34 -14.61
N ALA A 172 -34.12 18.60 -14.83
CA ALA A 172 -35.08 18.83 -15.91
C ALA A 172 -36.03 20.01 -15.69
N LEU A 173 -36.13 20.56 -14.47
CA LEU A 173 -37.04 21.68 -14.20
C LEU A 173 -36.71 22.89 -15.06
N ALA A 174 -37.73 23.65 -15.50
CA ALA A 174 -37.53 24.82 -16.35
C ALA A 174 -37.19 26.12 -15.57
N GLY A 175 -37.15 26.09 -14.23
CA GLY A 175 -36.81 27.26 -13.42
C GLY A 175 -36.81 27.00 -11.90
N PRO A 176 -36.38 27.98 -11.08
CA PRO A 176 -35.77 29.26 -11.46
C PRO A 176 -34.35 29.09 -12.05
N ALA A 177 -33.85 30.12 -12.73
CA ALA A 177 -32.52 30.10 -13.36
C ALA A 177 -31.42 29.65 -12.36
N PRO A 178 -30.42 28.89 -12.81
CA PRO A 178 -30.06 28.58 -14.19
C PRO A 178 -30.58 27.22 -14.70
N PHE A 179 -31.67 26.68 -14.14
CA PHE A 179 -32.33 25.50 -14.67
C PHE A 179 -33.02 25.78 -16.03
N PRO A 180 -33.13 24.79 -16.95
CA PRO A 180 -32.76 23.39 -16.78
C PRO A 180 -31.25 23.14 -16.88
N LEU A 181 -30.77 22.13 -16.17
CA LEU A 181 -29.37 21.68 -16.23
C LEU A 181 -29.15 20.58 -17.27
N ILE A 182 -30.21 20.07 -17.87
CA ILE A 182 -30.19 19.04 -18.91
C ILE A 182 -31.11 19.42 -20.07
N VAL A 183 -30.70 19.08 -21.29
CA VAL A 183 -31.46 19.31 -22.52
C VAL A 183 -31.39 18.07 -23.39
N SER A 184 -32.47 17.78 -24.12
CA SER A 184 -32.50 16.68 -25.08
C SER A 184 -31.62 16.95 -26.30
N GLY A 185 -31.16 15.88 -26.96
CA GLY A 185 -30.28 15.97 -28.12
C GLY A 185 -28.86 15.48 -27.85
N ASN A 186 -28.11 15.29 -28.92
CA ASN A 186 -26.76 14.71 -28.92
C ASN A 186 -25.81 15.43 -29.89
N SER A 187 -26.15 16.64 -30.35
CA SER A 187 -25.38 17.39 -31.35
C SER A 187 -23.99 17.80 -30.85
N GLU A 188 -23.86 18.03 -29.55
CA GLU A 188 -22.61 18.43 -28.88
C GLU A 188 -21.84 17.25 -28.27
N LEU A 189 -22.33 16.01 -28.43
CA LEU A 189 -21.64 14.82 -27.94
C LEU A 189 -20.56 14.38 -28.93
N LEU A 190 -19.43 13.90 -28.40
CA LEU A 190 -18.44 13.19 -29.20
C LEU A 190 -19.09 12.00 -29.92
N GLN A 191 -18.76 11.77 -31.18
CA GLN A 191 -19.37 10.70 -32.00
C GLN A 191 -19.24 9.31 -31.37
N ARG A 192 -18.13 9.06 -30.66
CA ARG A 192 -17.89 7.80 -29.94
C ARG A 192 -18.86 7.62 -28.76
N VAL A 193 -19.17 8.71 -28.05
CA VAL A 193 -20.11 8.74 -26.93
C VAL A 193 -21.56 8.65 -27.42
N SER A 194 -21.92 9.33 -28.51
CA SER A 194 -23.29 9.27 -29.05
C SER A 194 -23.64 7.89 -29.61
N GLY A 195 -22.65 7.12 -30.06
CA GLY A 195 -22.79 5.72 -30.46
C GLY A 195 -22.81 4.70 -29.32
N MET A 196 -22.83 5.16 -28.07
CA MET A 196 -22.75 4.29 -26.89
C MET A 196 -23.92 3.28 -26.84
N ARG A 197 -23.63 2.03 -26.47
CA ARG A 197 -24.61 0.94 -26.35
C ARG A 197 -24.42 0.13 -25.08
N ILE A 198 -25.47 -0.05 -24.29
CA ILE A 198 -25.40 -0.80 -23.04
C ILE A 198 -26.13 -2.12 -23.25
N LEU A 199 -25.40 -3.24 -23.09
CA LEU A 199 -25.93 -4.60 -23.30
C LEU A 199 -26.61 -4.82 -24.68
N GLY A 200 -26.10 -4.12 -25.70
CA GLY A 200 -26.59 -4.17 -27.08
C GLY A 200 -27.57 -3.07 -27.44
N GLU A 201 -28.18 -2.42 -26.46
CA GLU A 201 -29.20 -1.39 -26.67
C GLU A 201 -28.62 0.02 -26.74
N ALA A 202 -29.20 0.86 -27.59
CA ALA A 202 -28.84 2.27 -27.66
C ALA A 202 -29.24 2.99 -26.37
N ILE A 203 -28.56 4.10 -26.07
CA ILE A 203 -28.91 4.93 -24.91
C ILE A 203 -30.35 5.44 -25.05
N VAL A 204 -31.17 5.13 -24.04
CA VAL A 204 -32.56 5.55 -23.93
C VAL A 204 -32.64 6.80 -23.04
N PRO A 205 -33.44 7.83 -23.40
CA PRO A 205 -33.66 8.97 -22.52
C PRO A 205 -34.13 8.53 -21.13
N ALA A 206 -33.57 9.10 -20.07
CA ALA A 206 -33.88 8.72 -18.70
C ALA A 206 -35.38 8.86 -18.39
N THR A 207 -36.02 9.91 -18.92
CA THR A 207 -37.49 10.09 -18.83
C THR A 207 -38.25 8.88 -19.36
N ASP A 208 -37.84 8.34 -20.49
CA ASP A 208 -38.53 7.22 -21.15
C ASP A 208 -38.23 5.91 -20.41
N VAL A 209 -37.04 5.79 -19.82
CA VAL A 209 -36.69 4.67 -18.96
C VAL A 209 -37.64 4.58 -17.76
N TYR A 210 -37.77 5.64 -16.95
CA TYR A 210 -38.57 5.53 -15.72
C TYR A 210 -40.06 5.84 -15.88
N ASN A 211 -40.51 6.49 -16.98
CA ASN A 211 -41.93 6.76 -17.22
C ASN A 211 -42.62 5.78 -18.18
N THR A 212 -41.90 5.23 -19.17
CA THR A 212 -42.50 4.41 -20.23
C THR A 212 -42.27 2.92 -20.02
N HIS A 213 -41.15 2.53 -19.41
CA HIS A 213 -40.86 1.13 -19.11
C HIS A 213 -41.33 0.76 -17.70
N SER A 214 -41.70 -0.51 -17.51
CA SER A 214 -41.93 -1.07 -16.17
C SER A 214 -40.64 -1.68 -15.65
N PHE A 215 -40.34 -1.52 -14.36
CA PHE A 215 -39.28 -2.25 -13.64
C PHE A 215 -39.87 -3.39 -12.79
N SER A 216 -39.04 -4.38 -12.42
CA SER A 216 -39.47 -5.43 -11.50
C SER A 216 -39.69 -4.85 -10.10
N PRO A 217 -40.45 -5.56 -9.23
CA PRO A 217 -40.61 -5.15 -7.83
C PRO A 217 -39.28 -4.98 -7.08
N ASP A 218 -38.20 -5.59 -7.56
CA ASP A 218 -36.87 -5.48 -6.95
C ASP A 218 -36.29 -4.05 -6.98
N TRP A 219 -36.85 -3.17 -7.83
CA TRP A 219 -36.45 -1.75 -7.91
C TRP A 219 -37.33 -0.80 -7.09
N ILE A 220 -38.42 -1.29 -6.50
CA ILE A 220 -39.32 -0.49 -5.68
C ILE A 220 -38.74 -0.45 -4.25
N THR A 221 -38.49 0.77 -3.76
CA THR A 221 -37.79 0.99 -2.47
C THR A 221 -38.68 1.58 -1.38
N ASP A 222 -39.98 1.69 -1.64
CA ASP A 222 -40.99 2.10 -0.66
C ASP A 222 -42.26 1.22 -0.76
N ALA A 223 -43.35 1.66 -0.13
CA ALA A 223 -44.60 0.92 -0.06
C ALA A 223 -45.44 0.94 -1.36
N SER A 224 -44.92 1.45 -2.48
CA SER A 224 -45.65 1.48 -3.75
C SER A 224 -45.93 0.07 -4.29
N THR A 225 -47.11 -0.14 -4.88
CA THR A 225 -47.57 -1.44 -5.39
C THR A 225 -47.06 -1.79 -6.79
N ASP A 226 -46.66 -0.78 -7.55
CA ASP A 226 -46.22 -0.90 -8.93
C ASP A 226 -45.20 0.19 -9.28
N TRP A 227 -44.47 0.00 -10.38
CA TRP A 227 -43.41 0.91 -10.81
C TRP A 227 -43.92 2.30 -11.18
N ALA A 228 -45.08 2.43 -11.81
CA ALA A 228 -45.58 3.73 -12.25
C ALA A 228 -45.93 4.62 -11.05
N THR A 229 -46.57 4.03 -10.03
CA THR A 229 -46.82 4.69 -8.74
C THR A 229 -45.51 5.06 -8.05
N PHE A 230 -44.55 4.14 -7.98
CA PHE A 230 -43.23 4.38 -7.38
C PHE A 230 -42.47 5.53 -8.06
N ALA A 231 -42.32 5.47 -9.39
CA ALA A 231 -41.61 6.48 -10.16
C ALA A 231 -42.31 7.84 -10.08
N GLY A 232 -43.65 7.87 -10.03
CA GLY A 232 -44.45 9.07 -9.81
C GLY A 232 -44.18 9.73 -8.45
N ASN A 233 -44.02 8.93 -7.39
CA ASN A 233 -43.79 9.40 -6.02
C ASN A 233 -42.37 9.98 -5.78
N ILE A 234 -41.41 9.74 -6.67
CA ILE A 234 -40.06 10.31 -6.55
C ILE A 234 -40.13 11.82 -6.86
N LEU A 235 -39.93 12.65 -5.85
CA LEU A 235 -39.90 14.11 -5.99
C LEU A 235 -38.55 14.59 -6.57
N PRO A 236 -38.52 15.76 -7.25
CA PRO A 236 -37.27 16.44 -7.60
C PRO A 236 -36.39 16.68 -6.36
N ASP A 237 -35.10 16.34 -6.44
CA ASP A 237 -34.12 16.53 -5.36
C ASP A 237 -32.99 17.47 -5.78
N ALA A 238 -32.84 18.58 -5.06
CA ALA A 238 -31.81 19.60 -5.28
C ALA A 238 -30.49 19.37 -4.52
N GLY A 239 -30.39 18.32 -3.71
CA GLY A 239 -29.32 18.11 -2.74
C GLY A 239 -27.90 18.04 -3.29
N ILE A 240 -27.73 17.79 -4.60
CA ILE A 240 -26.40 17.72 -5.25
C ILE A 240 -26.05 18.93 -6.11
N TYR A 241 -26.94 19.89 -6.31
CA TYR A 241 -26.73 20.96 -7.29
C TYR A 241 -26.13 22.24 -6.70
N GLY A 242 -26.12 22.40 -5.38
CA GLY A 242 -25.60 23.61 -4.74
C GLY A 242 -26.37 24.88 -5.16
N GLY A 243 -25.74 26.05 -4.96
CA GLY A 243 -26.35 27.37 -5.21
C GLY A 243 -25.56 28.26 -6.19
N ALA A 244 -25.01 27.68 -7.26
CA ALA A 244 -24.28 28.46 -8.26
C ALA A 244 -25.19 29.39 -9.08
N ALA A 245 -24.63 30.36 -9.79
CA ALA A 245 -25.41 31.27 -10.65
C ALA A 245 -25.50 30.82 -12.11
N THR A 246 -24.70 29.82 -12.52
CA THR A 246 -24.56 29.39 -13.91
C THR A 246 -24.79 27.89 -14.06
N VAL A 247 -25.25 27.47 -15.23
CA VAL A 247 -25.40 26.05 -15.61
C VAL A 247 -24.10 25.28 -15.35
N ALA A 248 -22.97 25.83 -15.82
CA ALA A 248 -21.65 25.23 -15.61
C ALA A 248 -21.29 25.08 -14.13
N GLY A 249 -21.61 26.07 -13.30
CA GLY A 249 -21.36 26.03 -11.86
C GLY A 249 -22.15 24.91 -11.16
N HIS A 250 -23.44 24.77 -11.48
CA HIS A 250 -24.26 23.70 -10.90
C HIS A 250 -23.83 22.31 -11.37
N ILE A 251 -23.54 22.13 -12.67
CA ILE A 251 -23.10 20.84 -13.21
C ILE A 251 -21.75 20.45 -12.62
N ASN A 252 -20.79 21.37 -12.55
CA ASN A 252 -19.46 21.11 -11.99
C ASN A 252 -19.54 20.78 -10.48
N PHE A 253 -20.41 21.48 -9.75
CA PHE A 253 -20.69 21.14 -8.35
C PHE A 253 -21.27 19.73 -8.22
N ALA A 254 -22.28 19.39 -9.04
CA ALA A 254 -22.93 18.08 -9.02
C ALA A 254 -21.97 16.93 -9.32
N ILE A 255 -21.17 17.02 -10.40
CA ILE A 255 -20.25 15.93 -10.78
C ILE A 255 -19.09 15.73 -9.81
N ARG A 256 -18.79 16.72 -8.95
CA ARG A 256 -17.81 16.62 -7.86
C ARG A 256 -18.45 16.26 -6.52
N HIS A 257 -19.77 16.29 -6.44
CA HIS A 257 -20.49 15.98 -5.22
C HIS A 257 -20.29 14.52 -4.82
N PHE A 258 -20.05 14.27 -3.53
CA PHE A 258 -19.82 12.92 -3.02
C PHE A 258 -21.00 11.98 -3.32
N PHE A 259 -22.24 12.44 -3.14
CA PHE A 259 -23.42 11.59 -3.42
C PHE A 259 -23.54 11.20 -4.89
N PHE A 260 -23.30 12.13 -5.82
CA PHE A 260 -23.37 11.86 -7.26
C PHE A 260 -22.29 10.85 -7.68
N THR A 261 -21.03 11.11 -7.32
CA THR A 261 -19.90 10.23 -7.63
C THR A 261 -20.03 8.86 -6.95
N ASN A 262 -20.57 8.79 -5.74
CA ASN A 262 -20.84 7.54 -5.03
C ASN A 262 -21.93 6.72 -5.73
N VAL A 263 -23.07 7.32 -6.11
CA VAL A 263 -24.13 6.61 -6.85
C VAL A 263 -23.62 6.11 -8.20
N PHE A 264 -22.92 6.95 -8.96
CA PHE A 264 -22.31 6.54 -10.23
C PHE A 264 -21.31 5.38 -10.02
N GLY A 265 -20.44 5.49 -9.01
CA GLY A 265 -19.49 4.44 -8.64
C GLY A 265 -20.18 3.14 -8.19
N GLN A 266 -21.34 3.21 -7.52
CA GLN A 266 -22.14 2.04 -7.16
C GLN A 266 -22.71 1.33 -8.39
N PHE A 267 -23.19 2.08 -9.39
CA PHE A 267 -23.63 1.50 -10.65
C PHE A 267 -22.49 0.82 -11.41
N LEU A 268 -21.32 1.44 -11.47
CA LEU A 268 -20.16 0.86 -12.13
C LEU A 268 -19.68 -0.43 -11.43
N LYS A 269 -19.62 -0.41 -10.09
CA LYS A 269 -19.30 -1.60 -9.28
C LYS A 269 -20.36 -2.69 -9.44
N GLY A 270 -21.64 -2.31 -9.41
CA GLY A 270 -22.75 -3.23 -9.61
C GLY A 270 -22.74 -3.86 -11.00
N PHE A 271 -22.46 -3.07 -12.04
CA PHE A 271 -22.31 -3.58 -13.39
C PHE A 271 -21.13 -4.55 -13.50
N THR A 272 -19.95 -4.16 -12.99
CA THR A 272 -18.77 -5.04 -12.93
C THR A 272 -19.09 -6.38 -12.27
N LYS A 273 -19.76 -6.34 -11.10
CA LYS A 273 -20.16 -7.53 -10.37
C LYS A 273 -21.18 -8.37 -11.16
N ALA A 274 -22.15 -7.73 -11.80
CA ALA A 274 -23.14 -8.42 -12.62
C ALA A 274 -22.51 -9.16 -13.80
N VAL A 275 -21.57 -8.52 -14.50
CA VAL A 275 -20.79 -9.14 -15.60
C VAL A 275 -19.97 -10.32 -15.09
N GLN A 276 -19.28 -10.16 -13.95
CA GLN A 276 -18.45 -11.22 -13.37
C GLN A 276 -19.29 -12.43 -12.94
N GLU A 277 -20.38 -12.21 -12.19
CA GLU A 277 -21.28 -13.28 -11.74
C GLU A 277 -21.97 -13.96 -12.92
N ALA A 278 -22.39 -13.21 -13.94
CA ALA A 278 -22.95 -13.77 -15.16
C ALA A 278 -21.93 -14.62 -15.93
N GLY A 279 -20.67 -14.18 -16.02
CA GLY A 279 -19.59 -14.94 -16.65
C GLY A 279 -19.34 -16.27 -15.95
N VAL A 280 -19.29 -16.29 -14.61
CA VAL A 280 -19.13 -17.52 -13.82
C VAL A 280 -20.33 -18.44 -14.00
N ALA A 281 -21.55 -17.89 -13.90
CA ALA A 281 -22.77 -18.66 -14.06
C ALA A 281 -22.91 -19.24 -15.48
N LEU A 282 -22.49 -18.48 -16.50
CA LEU A 282 -22.42 -18.96 -17.88
C LEU A 282 -21.48 -20.16 -17.98
N GLN A 283 -20.27 -20.09 -17.42
CA GLN A 283 -19.34 -21.22 -17.46
C GLN A 283 -19.92 -22.47 -16.78
N GLN A 284 -20.58 -22.32 -15.65
CA GLN A 284 -21.26 -23.43 -14.97
C GLN A 284 -22.40 -24.01 -15.82
N LEU A 285 -23.19 -23.13 -16.44
CA LEU A 285 -24.28 -23.50 -17.34
C LEU A 285 -23.77 -24.26 -18.57
N LEU A 286 -22.69 -23.80 -19.19
CA LEU A 286 -22.08 -24.44 -20.36
C LEU A 286 -21.35 -25.75 -20.02
N SER A 287 -21.00 -26.00 -18.76
CA SER A 287 -20.26 -27.20 -18.35
C SER A 287 -21.13 -28.29 -17.76
N SER A 288 -22.13 -27.92 -16.95
CA SER A 288 -22.82 -28.85 -16.04
C SER A 288 -24.34 -28.88 -16.19
N TRP A 289 -24.93 -28.06 -17.07
CA TRP A 289 -26.37 -28.06 -17.29
C TRP A 289 -26.75 -29.10 -18.36
N ASP A 290 -27.60 -30.04 -17.97
CA ASP A 290 -28.10 -31.18 -18.77
C ASP A 290 -29.44 -30.95 -19.50
N ARG A 291 -30.03 -29.75 -19.38
CA ARG A 291 -31.34 -29.39 -19.97
C ARG A 291 -31.23 -28.41 -21.14
N HIS A 292 -30.05 -28.30 -21.75
CA HIS A 292 -29.92 -27.56 -23.00
C HIS A 292 -30.83 -28.15 -24.07
N GLU A 293 -31.48 -27.29 -24.84
CA GLU A 293 -32.19 -27.75 -26.02
C GLU A 293 -31.20 -28.42 -27.00
N PRO A 294 -31.60 -29.47 -27.74
CA PRO A 294 -30.69 -30.23 -28.59
C PRO A 294 -29.88 -29.38 -29.58
N HIS A 295 -30.48 -28.31 -30.10
CA HIS A 295 -29.80 -27.39 -30.99
C HIS A 295 -28.73 -26.54 -30.29
N PHE A 296 -28.99 -26.10 -29.06
CA PHE A 296 -28.02 -25.34 -28.27
C PHE A 296 -26.88 -26.24 -27.81
N ALA A 297 -27.17 -27.51 -27.47
CA ALA A 297 -26.15 -28.51 -27.18
C ALA A 297 -25.21 -28.75 -28.37
N LEU A 298 -25.73 -28.80 -29.61
CA LEU A 298 -24.91 -28.89 -30.81
C LEU A 298 -24.02 -27.64 -30.99
N TYR A 299 -24.57 -26.45 -30.76
CA TYR A 299 -23.79 -25.21 -30.81
C TYR A 299 -22.69 -25.16 -29.74
N LEU A 300 -22.98 -25.59 -28.52
CA LEU A 300 -22.01 -25.71 -27.45
C LEU A 300 -20.89 -26.71 -27.78
N ALA A 301 -21.23 -27.84 -28.40
CA ALA A 301 -20.24 -28.80 -28.87
C ALA A 301 -19.30 -28.15 -29.92
N PHE A 302 -19.87 -27.39 -30.86
CA PHE A 302 -19.09 -26.58 -31.81
C PHE A 302 -18.16 -25.60 -31.09
N LEU A 303 -18.66 -24.81 -30.13
CA LEU A 303 -17.84 -23.85 -29.39
C LEU A 303 -16.67 -24.53 -28.68
N ARG A 304 -16.89 -25.67 -28.02
CA ARG A 304 -15.82 -26.42 -27.34
C ARG A 304 -14.74 -26.88 -28.32
N LEU A 305 -15.13 -27.43 -29.47
CA LEU A 305 -14.18 -27.85 -30.51
C LEU A 305 -13.44 -26.63 -31.10
N PHE A 306 -14.13 -25.51 -31.27
CA PHE A 306 -13.56 -24.29 -31.79
C PHE A 306 -12.56 -23.64 -30.83
N THR A 307 -12.79 -23.70 -29.51
CA THR A 307 -11.85 -23.17 -28.50
C THR A 307 -10.45 -23.80 -28.63
N GLU A 308 -10.35 -25.09 -28.94
CA GLU A 308 -9.04 -25.75 -29.18
C GLU A 308 -8.33 -25.17 -30.41
N GLN A 309 -9.06 -24.90 -31.48
CA GLN A 309 -8.51 -24.27 -32.68
C GLN A 309 -8.13 -22.81 -32.44
N GLN A 310 -8.93 -22.08 -31.66
CA GLN A 310 -8.64 -20.71 -31.25
C GLN A 310 -7.37 -20.67 -30.37
N ALA A 311 -7.20 -21.61 -29.45
CA ALA A 311 -6.00 -21.72 -28.62
C ALA A 311 -4.75 -21.97 -29.49
N ALA A 312 -4.83 -22.91 -30.45
CA ALA A 312 -3.75 -23.15 -31.40
C ALA A 312 -3.42 -21.91 -32.24
N LEU A 313 -4.44 -21.20 -32.73
CA LEU A 313 -4.30 -19.96 -33.50
C LEU A 313 -3.59 -18.87 -32.69
N ASN A 314 -3.95 -18.72 -31.41
CA ASN A 314 -3.37 -17.71 -30.52
C ASN A 314 -1.91 -17.99 -30.13
N THR A 315 -1.35 -19.17 -30.43
CA THR A 315 0.10 -19.42 -30.31
C THR A 315 0.92 -18.74 -31.42
N LEU A 316 0.29 -18.20 -32.47
CA LEU A 316 0.99 -17.64 -33.62
C LEU A 316 1.95 -16.50 -33.23
N THR A 317 1.54 -15.63 -32.30
CA THR A 317 2.35 -14.51 -31.82
C THR A 317 3.60 -14.99 -31.09
N GLU A 318 3.46 -15.98 -30.20
CA GLU A 318 4.59 -16.61 -29.52
C GLU A 318 5.56 -17.25 -30.52
N ARG A 319 5.04 -18.04 -31.46
CA ARG A 319 5.85 -18.69 -32.49
C ARG A 319 6.58 -17.68 -33.37
N HIS A 320 5.93 -16.56 -33.71
CA HIS A 320 6.54 -15.49 -34.46
C HIS A 320 7.67 -14.80 -33.68
N LEU A 321 7.44 -14.47 -32.40
CA LEU A 321 8.48 -13.90 -31.52
C LEU A 321 9.66 -14.86 -31.37
N ASN A 322 9.40 -16.15 -31.12
CA ASN A 322 10.42 -17.19 -31.04
C ASN A 322 11.19 -17.34 -32.35
N PHE A 323 10.51 -17.31 -33.51
CA PHE A 323 11.17 -17.32 -34.82
C PHE A 323 12.09 -16.12 -34.99
N TYR A 324 11.59 -14.90 -34.72
CA TYR A 324 12.35 -13.68 -34.89
C TYR A 324 13.57 -13.63 -33.96
N TYR A 325 13.38 -13.83 -32.65
CA TYR A 325 14.48 -13.73 -31.69
C TYR A 325 15.46 -14.91 -31.74
N LYS A 326 14.97 -16.15 -31.85
CA LYS A 326 15.83 -17.34 -31.80
C LYS A 326 16.41 -17.73 -33.17
N ARG A 327 15.69 -17.54 -34.27
CA ARG A 327 16.16 -17.94 -35.62
C ARG A 327 16.73 -16.79 -36.45
N VAL A 328 16.07 -15.63 -36.48
CA VAL A 328 16.55 -14.47 -37.26
C VAL A 328 17.69 -13.76 -36.53
N LEU A 329 17.43 -13.28 -35.31
CA LEU A 329 18.43 -12.59 -34.49
C LEU A 329 19.42 -13.52 -33.79
N ARG A 330 19.10 -14.83 -33.72
CA ARG A 330 19.95 -15.86 -33.10
C ARG A 330 20.33 -15.56 -31.66
N LEU A 331 19.43 -14.90 -30.93
CA LEU A 331 19.58 -14.70 -29.49
C LEU A 331 19.57 -16.07 -28.80
N LYS A 332 20.46 -16.22 -27.83
CA LYS A 332 20.55 -17.41 -26.99
C LYS A 332 20.12 -17.05 -25.58
N GLU A 333 19.37 -17.94 -24.97
CA GLU A 333 19.05 -17.85 -23.55
C GLU A 333 20.35 -17.86 -22.75
N LYS A 334 20.43 -17.00 -21.72
CA LYS A 334 21.60 -16.97 -20.85
C LYS A 334 21.70 -18.30 -20.10
N PRO A 335 22.90 -18.88 -19.97
CA PRO A 335 23.08 -20.07 -19.16
C PRO A 335 22.71 -19.78 -17.69
N PRO A 336 22.28 -20.79 -16.94
CA PRO A 336 22.02 -20.64 -15.51
C PRO A 336 23.30 -20.21 -14.78
N VAL A 337 23.16 -19.25 -13.86
CA VAL A 337 24.25 -18.82 -12.98
C VAL A 337 24.16 -19.61 -11.67
N PRO A 338 25.23 -20.27 -11.21
CA PRO A 338 25.23 -21.01 -9.96
C PRO A 338 24.86 -20.11 -8.77
N ALA A 339 24.04 -20.63 -7.86
CA ALA A 339 23.73 -19.96 -6.60
C ALA A 339 24.99 -19.81 -5.74
N ARG A 340 25.01 -18.80 -4.87
CA ARG A 340 26.06 -18.59 -3.87
C ARG A 340 25.42 -18.44 -2.49
N ALA A 341 26.14 -18.86 -1.45
CA ALA A 341 25.69 -18.76 -0.07
C ALA A 341 26.87 -18.41 0.84
N HIS A 342 26.61 -17.66 1.91
CA HIS A 342 27.57 -17.45 2.98
C HIS A 342 27.41 -18.57 4.02
N VAL A 343 28.52 -19.11 4.49
CA VAL A 343 28.54 -20.19 5.49
C VAL A 343 29.40 -19.77 6.66
N LEU A 344 28.85 -19.89 7.86
CA LEU A 344 29.58 -19.72 9.11
C LEU A 344 30.12 -21.08 9.55
N ILE A 345 31.42 -21.16 9.82
CA ILE A 345 32.09 -22.39 10.21
C ILE A 345 32.71 -22.18 11.60
N GLU A 346 32.36 -23.06 12.54
CA GLU A 346 32.94 -23.09 13.88
C GLU A 346 33.93 -24.25 14.01
N LEU A 347 35.10 -23.97 14.59
CA LEU A 347 36.09 -25.00 14.88
C LEU A 347 35.65 -25.85 16.08
N ALA A 348 35.92 -27.15 16.02
CA ALA A 348 35.79 -28.03 17.17
C ALA A 348 36.69 -27.55 18.33
N LYS A 349 36.27 -27.74 19.59
CA LYS A 349 36.92 -27.17 20.79
C LYS A 349 38.44 -27.40 20.88
N HIS A 350 38.92 -28.55 20.41
CA HIS A 350 40.32 -28.97 20.45
C HIS A 350 41.17 -28.45 19.27
N VAL A 351 40.55 -27.91 18.23
CA VAL A 351 41.23 -27.40 17.03
C VAL A 351 41.47 -25.90 17.19
N GLN A 352 42.72 -25.46 17.04
CA GLN A 352 43.08 -24.04 17.14
C GLN A 352 42.97 -23.31 15.81
N VAL A 353 43.41 -23.97 14.75
CA VAL A 353 43.45 -23.45 13.38
C VAL A 353 43.15 -24.60 12.43
N HIS A 354 42.38 -24.34 11.37
CA HIS A 354 42.15 -25.29 10.29
C HIS A 354 42.00 -24.55 8.95
N GLN A 355 42.60 -25.09 7.90
CA GLN A 355 42.48 -24.55 6.54
C GLN A 355 41.52 -25.40 5.72
N LEU A 356 40.56 -24.75 5.08
CA LEU A 356 39.79 -25.35 3.99
C LEU A 356 40.28 -24.77 2.66
N LYS A 357 40.57 -25.66 1.71
CA LYS A 357 40.99 -25.25 0.37
C LYS A 357 39.79 -24.87 -0.48
N LYS A 358 40.03 -23.98 -1.45
CA LYS A 358 39.14 -23.71 -2.56
C LYS A 358 38.67 -25.03 -3.19
N GLY A 359 37.38 -25.11 -3.48
CA GLY A 359 36.76 -26.32 -4.02
C GLY A 359 36.30 -27.32 -2.97
N ALA A 360 36.55 -27.10 -1.68
CA ALA A 360 35.98 -27.95 -0.63
C ALA A 360 34.45 -27.94 -0.72
N LEU A 361 33.86 -29.14 -0.75
CA LEU A 361 32.44 -29.33 -0.99
C LEU A 361 31.64 -29.34 0.31
N LEU A 362 30.59 -28.51 0.34
CA LEU A 362 29.64 -28.37 1.42
C LEU A 362 28.28 -28.88 0.95
N LYS A 363 27.73 -29.88 1.64
CA LYS A 363 26.44 -30.48 1.28
C LYS A 363 25.28 -29.57 1.71
N ALA A 364 24.41 -29.23 0.78
CA ALA A 364 23.26 -28.33 0.97
C ALA A 364 21.92 -29.03 0.73
N GLY A 365 21.80 -30.28 1.17
CA GLY A 365 20.57 -31.06 1.06
C GLY A 365 20.32 -31.60 -0.35
N LYS A 366 19.04 -31.62 -0.76
CA LYS A 366 18.58 -32.13 -2.06
C LYS A 366 17.72 -31.09 -2.77
N ASP A 367 17.78 -31.08 -4.10
CA ASP A 367 16.92 -30.25 -4.94
C ASP A 367 15.49 -30.82 -5.05
N ALA A 368 14.62 -30.11 -5.79
CA ALA A 368 13.24 -30.52 -6.02
C ALA A 368 13.09 -31.87 -6.76
N LEU A 369 14.16 -32.35 -7.41
CA LEU A 369 14.22 -33.64 -8.10
C LEU A 369 14.87 -34.73 -7.22
N GLY A 370 15.22 -34.42 -5.97
CA GLY A 370 15.85 -35.33 -5.04
C GLY A 370 17.35 -35.54 -5.25
N LYS A 371 18.01 -34.76 -6.12
CA LYS A 371 19.46 -34.82 -6.33
C LYS A 371 20.20 -34.04 -5.25
N GLU A 372 21.34 -34.56 -4.82
CA GLU A 372 22.16 -33.88 -3.79
C GLU A 372 22.78 -32.60 -4.34
N VAL A 373 22.72 -31.53 -3.55
CA VAL A 373 23.29 -30.22 -3.89
C VAL A 373 24.56 -30.00 -3.10
N PHE A 374 25.61 -29.56 -3.78
CA PHE A 374 26.90 -29.21 -3.18
C PHE A 374 27.29 -27.77 -3.54
N PHE A 375 27.81 -27.05 -2.56
CA PHE A 375 28.49 -25.78 -2.75
C PHE A 375 29.98 -25.98 -2.62
N ALA A 376 30.77 -25.28 -3.42
CA ALA A 376 32.23 -25.29 -3.33
C ALA A 376 32.71 -23.97 -2.75
N LEU A 377 33.72 -24.02 -1.87
CA LEU A 377 34.44 -22.81 -1.48
C LEU A 377 35.10 -22.14 -2.69
N ASP A 378 34.99 -20.83 -2.75
CA ASP A 378 35.50 -19.95 -3.81
C ASP A 378 36.99 -19.62 -3.64
N GLU A 379 37.50 -19.70 -2.41
CA GLU A 379 38.89 -19.44 -2.05
C GLU A 379 39.40 -20.36 -0.92
N ASP A 380 40.72 -20.32 -0.69
CA ASP A 380 41.34 -20.96 0.47
C ASP A 380 41.08 -20.09 1.71
N VAL A 381 40.51 -20.67 2.77
CA VAL A 381 40.20 -19.94 4.01
C VAL A 381 40.81 -20.65 5.21
N VAL A 382 41.48 -19.88 6.07
CA VAL A 382 42.03 -20.35 7.34
C VAL A 382 41.12 -19.89 8.48
N PHE A 383 40.48 -20.86 9.14
CA PHE A 383 39.64 -20.63 10.30
C PHE A 383 40.47 -20.71 11.57
N ASN A 384 40.17 -19.84 12.54
CA ASN A 384 40.77 -19.83 13.87
C ASN A 384 39.68 -19.57 14.92
N LYS A 385 40.06 -19.41 16.20
CA LYS A 385 39.13 -19.15 17.30
C LYS A 385 38.69 -17.69 17.46
N ALA A 386 39.09 -16.80 16.55
CA ALA A 386 38.65 -15.41 16.60
C ALA A 386 37.15 -15.33 16.33
N ARG A 387 36.46 -14.56 17.15
CA ARG A 387 35.03 -14.29 17.02
C ARG A 387 34.77 -12.83 17.32
N VAL A 388 33.69 -12.30 16.76
CA VAL A 388 33.17 -10.98 17.17
C VAL A 388 32.71 -11.11 18.62
N ALA A 389 33.44 -10.47 19.55
CA ALA A 389 33.14 -10.55 20.97
C ALA A 389 32.00 -9.59 21.37
N GLU A 390 32.03 -8.37 20.85
CA GLU A 390 31.05 -7.32 21.13
C GLU A 390 30.88 -6.42 19.91
N LEU A 391 29.68 -5.88 19.75
CA LEU A 391 29.36 -4.85 18.76
C LEU A 391 28.81 -3.64 19.51
N ARG A 392 29.49 -2.50 19.42
CA ARG A 392 29.10 -1.24 20.05
C ARG A 392 28.86 -0.18 19.00
N CYS A 393 27.95 0.75 19.27
CA CYS A 393 27.62 1.84 18.36
C CYS A 393 27.60 3.18 19.09
N ILE A 394 28.13 4.22 18.45
CA ILE A 394 27.94 5.62 18.85
C ILE A 394 27.22 6.30 17.68
N PHE A 395 26.11 6.95 17.98
CA PHE A 395 25.34 7.72 17.02
C PHE A 395 25.32 9.18 17.41
N LYS A 396 25.55 10.07 16.45
CA LYS A 396 25.43 11.52 16.63
C LYS A 396 24.28 12.03 15.77
N ALA A 397 23.30 12.66 16.40
CA ALA A 397 22.24 13.36 15.69
C ALA A 397 22.81 14.52 14.86
N PRO A 398 22.20 14.86 13.71
CA PRO A 398 22.65 15.96 12.87
C PRO A 398 22.76 17.28 13.62
N ASN A 399 23.74 18.12 13.27
CA ASN A 399 23.83 19.47 13.84
C ASN A 399 22.66 20.36 13.36
N ASN A 400 22.21 20.15 12.12
CA ASN A 400 21.08 20.85 11.52
C ASN A 400 19.97 19.83 11.22
N PRO A 401 18.91 19.75 12.05
CA PRO A 401 17.84 18.79 11.85
C PRO A 401 17.07 18.96 10.52
N ALA A 402 17.07 20.16 9.93
CA ALA A 402 16.39 20.45 8.67
C ALA A 402 17.09 19.82 7.44
N GLU A 403 18.41 19.58 7.50
CA GLU A 403 19.17 18.96 6.40
C GLU A 403 18.75 17.51 6.11
N TYR A 404 18.10 16.86 7.07
CA TYR A 404 17.68 15.46 6.96
C TYR A 404 16.20 15.29 6.64
N GLN A 405 15.51 16.39 6.29
CA GLN A 405 14.19 16.34 5.68
C GLN A 405 14.33 16.13 4.17
N PHE A 406 14.65 14.89 3.77
CA PHE A 406 14.94 14.53 2.37
C PHE A 406 13.79 14.86 1.39
N ALA A 407 12.54 14.94 1.87
CA ALA A 407 11.36 15.31 1.08
C ALA A 407 10.24 15.88 1.98
N PRO A 408 9.31 16.69 1.43
CA PRO A 408 8.11 17.13 2.14
C PRO A 408 7.30 15.93 2.68
N GLY A 409 6.95 15.95 3.96
CA GLY A 409 6.21 14.88 4.62
C GLY A 409 7.05 13.74 5.22
N LEU A 410 8.38 13.78 5.10
CA LEU A 410 9.27 12.87 5.84
C LEU A 410 9.60 13.44 7.24
N PRO A 411 9.83 12.57 8.24
CA PRO A 411 10.18 13.01 9.59
C PRO A 411 11.54 13.73 9.63
N ALA A 412 11.68 14.72 10.51
CA ALA A 412 12.94 15.39 10.81
C ALA A 412 13.44 15.02 12.21
N TYR A 413 14.70 15.32 12.55
CA TYR A 413 15.13 15.24 13.96
C TYR A 413 14.52 16.42 14.75
N ARG A 414 14.33 16.25 16.07
CA ARG A 414 13.87 17.36 16.92
C ARG A 414 14.98 18.41 17.05
N ALA A 415 14.59 19.68 17.10
CA ALA A 415 15.54 20.79 17.28
C ALA A 415 16.38 20.64 18.56
N VAL A 416 15.78 20.15 19.65
CA VAL A 416 16.45 19.90 20.93
C VAL A 416 17.49 18.77 20.88
N ASP A 417 17.44 17.90 19.86
CA ASP A 417 18.38 16.79 19.67
C ASP A 417 19.54 17.13 18.75
N ALA A 418 19.62 18.37 18.25
CA ALA A 418 20.69 18.81 17.36
C ALA A 418 22.09 18.50 17.95
N GLY A 419 22.88 17.71 17.23
CA GLY A 419 24.23 17.32 17.63
C GLY A 419 24.31 16.39 18.86
N ARG A 420 23.19 15.82 19.34
CA ARG A 420 23.17 14.94 20.52
C ARG A 420 23.84 13.59 20.24
N TYR A 421 24.62 13.09 21.21
CA TYR A 421 25.22 11.75 21.15
C TYR A 421 24.36 10.71 21.85
N TYR A 422 24.34 9.52 21.24
CA TYR A 422 23.69 8.31 21.69
C TYR A 422 24.70 7.16 21.63
N ALA A 423 24.58 6.18 22.53
CA ALA A 423 25.50 5.05 22.60
C ALA A 423 24.71 3.77 22.85
N ALA A 424 25.02 2.73 22.07
CA ALA A 424 24.50 1.39 22.23
C ALA A 424 25.65 0.44 22.60
N PRO A 425 25.75 0.02 23.87
CA PRO A 425 26.69 -1.02 24.31
C PRO A 425 26.47 -2.37 23.62
N ILE A 426 25.26 -2.68 23.17
CA ILE A 426 24.92 -3.89 22.43
C ILE A 426 24.21 -3.46 21.14
N ALA A 427 24.99 -3.18 20.09
CA ALA A 427 24.47 -2.59 18.86
C ALA A 427 23.50 -3.51 18.10
N ASN A 428 23.64 -4.83 18.26
CA ASN A 428 22.79 -5.86 17.64
C ASN A 428 21.56 -6.20 18.50
N SER A 429 20.97 -5.21 19.18
CA SER A 429 19.74 -5.33 19.96
C SER A 429 18.73 -4.26 19.54
N GLU A 430 17.46 -4.44 19.91
CA GLU A 430 16.39 -3.51 19.54
C GLU A 430 16.57 -2.14 20.20
N ASP A 431 17.00 -2.12 21.46
CA ASP A 431 17.14 -0.94 22.31
C ASP A 431 18.59 -0.46 22.47
N GLY A 432 19.56 -1.13 21.86
CA GLY A 432 20.99 -0.89 22.10
C GLY A 432 21.55 -1.40 23.44
N MET A 433 20.73 -2.03 24.29
CA MET A 433 21.05 -2.52 25.64
C MET A 433 20.85 -4.03 25.82
N GLY A 434 20.56 -4.77 24.74
CA GLY A 434 20.42 -6.23 24.75
C GLY A 434 19.00 -6.77 24.57
N ALA A 435 17.98 -5.93 24.35
CA ALA A 435 16.63 -6.41 24.04
C ALA A 435 16.56 -7.23 22.75
N GLU A 436 15.67 -8.23 22.72
CA GLU A 436 15.46 -9.08 21.54
C GLU A 436 14.97 -8.28 20.33
N LEU A 437 15.48 -8.64 19.14
CA LEU A 437 15.07 -8.03 17.88
C LEU A 437 13.66 -8.48 17.49
N THR A 438 12.79 -7.50 17.25
CA THR A 438 11.37 -7.74 16.95
C THR A 438 11.07 -7.93 15.47
N SER A 439 12.04 -7.63 14.59
CA SER A 439 11.90 -7.83 13.15
C SER A 439 11.86 -9.32 12.78
N ALA A 440 11.04 -9.69 11.81
CA ALA A 440 10.86 -11.08 11.38
C ALA A 440 12.21 -11.74 10.99
N ASP A 441 13.12 -10.94 10.40
CA ASP A 441 14.43 -11.39 9.92
C ASP A 441 15.57 -11.16 10.93
N LYS A 442 15.25 -10.74 12.17
CA LYS A 442 16.23 -10.42 13.22
C LYS A 442 17.31 -9.43 12.77
N GLN A 443 16.90 -8.43 11.99
CA GLN A 443 17.74 -7.32 11.56
C GLN A 443 17.71 -6.18 12.58
N TRP A 444 18.79 -5.41 12.60
CA TRP A 444 18.93 -4.22 13.44
C TRP A 444 19.56 -3.06 12.65
N HIS A 445 19.43 -1.85 13.18
CA HIS A 445 20.06 -0.66 12.60
C HIS A 445 21.49 -0.48 13.13
N PRO A 446 22.54 -0.61 12.29
CA PRO A 446 23.93 -0.62 12.77
C PRO A 446 24.43 0.76 13.26
N PHE A 447 23.77 1.84 12.87
CA PHE A 447 24.21 3.23 13.11
C PHE A 447 23.12 4.09 13.76
N GLY A 448 22.54 3.59 14.86
CA GLY A 448 21.50 4.28 15.62
C GLY A 448 20.10 3.87 15.18
N ASN A 449 19.45 3.04 16.02
CA ASN A 449 18.05 2.67 15.83
C ASN A 449 17.16 3.91 15.96
N LYS A 450 16.22 4.09 15.04
CA LYS A 450 15.28 5.20 15.03
C LYS A 450 13.91 4.76 14.56
N LYS A 451 12.87 5.30 15.19
CA LYS A 451 11.47 5.09 14.81
C LYS A 451 10.79 6.43 14.61
N LYS A 452 9.66 6.42 13.89
CA LYS A 452 8.79 7.59 13.85
C LYS A 452 8.11 7.73 15.20
N ASP A 453 8.00 8.96 15.68
CA ASP A 453 7.21 9.26 16.86
C ASP A 453 5.71 9.03 16.61
N GLY A 454 4.89 9.11 17.65
CA GLY A 454 3.43 8.89 17.55
C GLY A 454 2.70 9.87 16.60
N THR A 455 3.31 11.02 16.31
CA THR A 455 2.77 12.01 15.35
C THR A 455 3.21 11.75 13.90
N GLY A 456 4.26 10.94 13.71
CA GLY A 456 4.88 10.70 12.41
C GLY A 456 5.75 11.84 11.89
N GLN A 457 5.90 12.93 12.66
CA GLN A 457 6.61 14.15 12.26
C GLN A 457 8.10 14.12 12.60
N PHE A 458 8.50 13.34 13.62
CA PHE A 458 9.89 13.33 14.10
C PHE A 458 10.50 11.94 14.15
N TRP A 459 11.82 11.89 13.97
CA TRP A 459 12.63 10.72 14.30
C TRP A 459 12.88 10.68 15.81
N GLU A 460 12.53 9.57 16.43
CA GLU A 460 12.89 9.23 17.79
C GLU A 460 14.00 8.18 17.77
N VAL A 461 15.14 8.51 18.39
CA VAL A 461 16.28 7.59 18.52
C VAL A 461 15.99 6.59 19.63
N GLN A 462 16.03 5.30 19.30
CA GLN A 462 15.61 4.18 20.15
C GLN A 462 16.80 3.50 20.86
N ILE A 463 17.90 4.23 21.03
CA ILE A 463 19.08 3.77 21.77
C ILE A 463 19.41 4.77 22.88
N PRO A 464 20.10 4.34 23.96
CA PRO A 464 20.43 5.21 25.08
C PRO A 464 21.21 6.45 24.66
N ARG A 465 21.02 7.52 25.44
CA ARG A 465 21.83 8.72 25.32
C ARG A 465 23.26 8.41 25.76
N ALA A 466 24.24 9.02 25.11
CA ALA A 466 25.63 8.81 25.48
C ALA A 466 25.92 9.46 26.84
N GLU A 467 26.61 8.72 27.70
CA GLU A 467 27.16 9.20 28.95
C GLU A 467 28.50 9.90 28.68
N ILE A 468 28.53 11.22 28.86
CA ILE A 468 29.75 12.02 28.68
C ILE A 468 30.07 12.71 29.99
N GLY A 469 31.32 12.61 30.44
CA GLY A 469 31.76 13.17 31.70
C GLY A 469 33.23 12.90 31.98
N PHE A 470 33.61 13.04 33.23
CA PHE A 470 34.96 12.75 33.71
C PHE A 470 34.89 12.04 35.07
N ALA A 471 36.00 11.46 35.49
CA ALA A 471 36.14 10.86 36.81
C ALA A 471 37.50 11.22 37.43
N ILE A 472 37.50 11.47 38.73
CA ILE A 472 38.69 11.82 39.51
C ILE A 472 38.85 10.78 40.62
N ALA A 473 40.00 10.11 40.63
CA ALA A 473 40.40 9.23 41.71
C ALA A 473 41.42 9.95 42.58
N SER A 474 41.22 9.98 43.90
CA SER A 474 42.14 10.65 44.82
C SER A 474 42.04 10.10 46.23
N HIS A 475 43.16 10.07 46.93
CA HIS A 475 43.19 9.73 48.36
C HIS A 475 42.53 10.81 49.24
N TYR A 476 42.41 12.05 48.75
CA TYR A 476 41.65 13.11 49.46
C TYR A 476 40.16 12.82 49.55
N LEU A 477 39.65 11.86 48.77
CA LEU A 477 38.24 11.45 48.81
C LEU A 477 37.95 10.38 49.87
N PHE A 478 38.91 9.99 50.74
CA PHE A 478 38.65 9.11 51.88
C PHE A 478 37.95 9.86 53.01
N LEU A 479 36.65 10.09 52.84
CA LEU A 479 35.85 10.88 53.77
C LEU A 479 34.91 9.98 54.56
N GLN A 480 35.19 9.84 55.87
CA GLN A 480 34.51 8.86 56.73
C GLN A 480 33.25 9.42 57.39
N GLU A 481 33.35 10.56 58.07
CA GLU A 481 32.27 11.12 58.90
C GLU A 481 32.27 12.66 58.83
N GLY A 482 31.23 13.30 59.39
CA GLY A 482 31.07 14.76 59.43
C GLY A 482 30.36 15.33 58.19
N GLU A 483 30.05 16.63 58.23
CA GLU A 483 29.57 17.36 57.06
C GLU A 483 30.77 17.62 56.13
N ARG A 484 30.70 17.10 54.91
CA ARG A 484 31.85 17.04 53.99
C ARG A 484 31.53 17.78 52.71
N THR A 485 32.33 18.78 52.35
CA THR A 485 32.19 19.50 51.09
C THR A 485 33.38 19.19 50.18
N ILE A 486 33.10 18.61 49.02
CA ILE A 486 34.07 18.29 47.98
C ILE A 486 33.93 19.32 46.87
N THR A 487 34.96 20.13 46.63
CA THR A 487 34.94 21.18 45.62
C THR A 487 36.00 20.93 44.56
N LEU A 488 35.55 20.80 43.30
CA LEU A 488 36.42 20.80 42.13
C LEU A 488 36.44 22.19 41.52
N SER A 489 37.59 22.87 41.56
CA SER A 489 37.81 24.15 40.88
C SER A 489 38.48 23.94 39.53
N PHE A 490 37.80 24.33 38.46
CA PHE A 490 38.32 24.25 37.10
C PHE A 490 39.09 25.54 36.77
N ASN A 491 40.42 25.42 36.65
CA ASN A 491 41.29 26.58 36.42
C ASN A 491 41.62 26.73 34.93
N GLY A 492 41.83 27.98 34.50
CA GLY A 492 42.24 28.29 33.12
C GLY A 492 41.21 27.87 32.06
N VAL A 493 39.91 27.92 32.40
CA VAL A 493 38.82 27.55 31.48
C VAL A 493 38.82 28.48 30.26
N SER A 494 38.91 27.90 29.06
CA SER A 494 38.81 28.66 27.80
C SER A 494 38.06 27.85 26.73
N GLY A 495 37.61 28.52 25.65
CA GLY A 495 36.95 27.85 24.51
C GLY A 495 35.48 27.43 24.70
N GLY A 496 34.93 27.53 25.92
CA GLY A 496 33.53 27.26 26.26
C GLY A 496 33.22 27.63 27.72
N SER A 497 32.01 27.33 28.20
CA SER A 497 31.58 27.68 29.57
C SER A 497 31.04 26.47 30.33
N LEU A 498 31.68 26.15 31.46
CA LEU A 498 31.18 25.14 32.40
C LEU A 498 30.07 25.70 33.31
N ASN A 499 30.03 27.02 33.53
CA ASN A 499 29.03 27.64 34.41
C ASN A 499 27.59 27.36 33.94
N GLY A 500 26.73 27.02 34.90
CA GLY A 500 25.34 26.67 34.66
C GLY A 500 25.14 25.26 34.09
N LYS A 501 26.21 24.48 33.86
CA LYS A 501 26.09 23.08 33.45
C LYS A 501 25.88 22.18 34.66
N LYS A 502 24.94 21.26 34.52
CA LYS A 502 24.59 20.28 35.55
C LYS A 502 25.35 18.99 35.32
N PHE A 503 25.93 18.45 36.38
CA PHE A 503 26.54 17.14 36.39
C PHE A 503 25.87 16.28 37.45
N LEU A 504 25.55 15.04 37.11
CA LEU A 504 25.29 14.00 38.09
C LEU A 504 26.64 13.57 38.66
N VAL A 505 26.90 13.93 39.90
CA VAL A 505 28.13 13.61 40.61
C VAL A 505 27.89 12.35 41.44
N SER A 506 28.64 11.30 41.16
CA SER A 506 28.58 10.01 41.83
C SER A 506 29.88 9.78 42.61
N LEU A 507 29.79 9.53 43.92
CA LEU A 507 30.91 9.17 44.81
C LEU A 507 30.82 7.68 45.20
N THR A 508 31.96 6.98 45.25
CA THR A 508 32.01 5.55 45.63
C THR A 508 31.76 5.33 47.12
N THR A 509 30.82 4.45 47.48
CA THR A 509 30.42 4.15 48.87
C THR A 509 30.15 2.65 49.06
N GLU A 510 30.02 2.18 50.31
CA GLU A 510 29.78 0.76 50.60
C GLU A 510 28.45 0.21 50.04
N LYS A 511 27.48 1.09 49.76
CA LYS A 511 26.18 0.74 49.18
C LYS A 511 26.11 0.97 47.66
N GLY A 512 27.23 1.27 47.01
CA GLY A 512 27.29 1.65 45.60
C GLY A 512 27.62 3.13 45.43
N TRP A 513 26.98 3.81 44.48
CA TRP A 513 27.19 5.23 44.24
C TRP A 513 26.31 6.10 45.14
N TYR A 514 26.91 7.10 45.79
CA TYR A 514 26.17 8.26 46.31
C TYR A 514 26.07 9.29 45.19
N GLU A 515 24.86 9.66 44.77
CA GLU A 515 24.64 10.48 43.59
C GLU A 515 23.87 11.77 43.90
N GLU A 516 24.33 12.89 43.36
CA GLU A 516 23.68 14.18 43.49
C GLU A 516 23.89 15.03 42.23
N GLU A 517 22.84 15.75 41.79
CA GLU A 517 22.96 16.70 40.69
C GLU A 517 23.55 18.03 41.18
N VAL A 518 24.73 18.36 40.69
CA VAL A 518 25.43 19.59 41.05
C VAL A 518 25.53 20.50 39.82
N THR A 519 25.16 21.78 40.00
CA THR A 519 25.34 22.80 38.96
C THR A 519 26.68 23.50 39.17
N VAL A 520 27.48 23.59 38.12
CA VAL A 520 28.73 24.34 38.18
C VAL A 520 28.43 25.84 38.34
N SER A 521 29.03 26.46 39.34
CA SER A 521 28.96 27.90 39.57
C SER A 521 30.35 28.45 39.83
N SER A 522 30.68 29.62 39.28
CA SER A 522 32.03 30.22 39.38
C SER A 522 33.17 29.26 38.98
N ASN A 523 32.94 28.41 37.97
CA ASN A 523 33.84 27.34 37.53
C ASN A 523 34.20 26.34 38.65
N GLN A 524 33.29 26.14 39.59
CA GLN A 524 33.40 25.16 40.67
C GLN A 524 32.23 24.19 40.64
N LEU A 525 32.54 22.91 40.84
CA LEU A 525 31.57 21.85 41.08
C LEU A 525 31.72 21.42 42.55
N ALA A 526 30.74 21.76 43.39
CA ALA A 526 30.77 21.49 44.83
C ALA A 526 29.70 20.48 45.21
N LEU A 527 30.11 19.34 45.78
CA LEU A 527 29.24 18.30 46.33
C LEU A 527 29.29 18.38 47.86
N THR A 528 28.14 18.53 48.51
CA THR A 528 28.03 18.56 49.97
C THR A 528 27.38 17.28 50.46
N LEU A 529 28.10 16.49 51.26
CA LEU A 529 27.58 15.29 51.90
C LEU A 529 27.18 15.63 53.34
N PRO A 530 25.92 15.36 53.75
CA PRO A 530 25.49 15.55 55.13
C PRO A 530 26.23 14.58 56.08
N ALA A 531 26.15 14.85 57.38
CA ALA A 531 26.86 14.07 58.41
C ALA A 531 26.46 12.58 58.45
N ASP A 532 25.25 12.24 58.00
CA ASP A 532 24.72 10.88 57.93
C ASP A 532 24.99 10.17 56.60
N ALA A 533 25.58 10.85 55.61
CA ALA A 533 25.92 10.22 54.34
C ALA A 533 27.03 9.15 54.51
N PRO A 534 26.98 8.04 53.74
CA PRO A 534 27.93 6.94 53.89
C PRO A 534 29.39 7.36 53.63
N ALA A 535 30.32 6.62 54.22
CA ALA A 535 31.74 6.83 54.01
C ALA A 535 32.14 6.52 52.56
N ALA A 536 33.07 7.32 52.03
CA ALA A 536 33.64 7.09 50.72
C ALA A 536 34.69 5.96 50.78
N ILE A 537 34.54 4.96 49.91
CA ILE A 537 35.44 3.80 49.86
C ILE A 537 36.17 3.71 48.52
N PRO A 538 37.27 2.93 48.43
CA PRO A 538 37.93 2.65 47.15
C PRO A 538 36.97 2.09 46.12
N TYR A 539 37.18 2.46 44.86
CA TYR A 539 36.41 1.91 43.75
C TYR A 539 36.57 0.38 43.67
N GLN A 540 35.44 -0.31 43.64
CA GLN A 540 35.34 -1.76 43.47
C GLN A 540 34.48 -2.08 42.25
N VAL A 541 35.06 -2.76 41.25
CA VAL A 541 34.38 -3.11 39.98
C VAL A 541 33.06 -3.85 40.19
N LYS A 542 33.01 -4.78 41.16
CA LYS A 542 31.80 -5.56 41.45
C LYS A 542 30.65 -4.74 42.05
N LEU A 543 30.95 -3.66 42.76
CA LEU A 543 29.96 -2.86 43.49
C LEU A 543 29.54 -1.61 42.71
N HIS A 544 30.49 -0.99 42.02
CA HIS A 544 30.29 0.31 41.37
C HIS A 544 30.15 0.19 39.85
N GLU A 545 30.39 -0.99 39.28
CA GLU A 545 30.33 -1.25 37.83
C GLU A 545 31.30 -0.37 37.01
N GLY A 546 31.48 -0.67 35.72
CA GLY A 546 32.46 0.02 34.86
C GLY A 546 33.86 -0.60 34.87
N ALA A 547 34.84 0.14 34.33
CA ALA A 547 36.20 -0.38 34.08
C ALA A 547 37.31 0.62 34.47
N PHE A 548 37.19 1.25 35.66
CA PHE A 548 38.23 2.15 36.16
C PHE A 548 39.34 1.37 36.87
N SER A 549 40.60 1.65 36.54
CA SER A 549 41.77 1.03 37.16
C SER A 549 42.34 1.91 38.28
N THR A 550 41.72 1.88 39.47
CA THR A 550 42.16 2.66 40.63
C THR A 550 41.90 1.93 41.95
N SER A 551 42.75 2.21 42.95
CA SER A 551 42.60 1.75 44.34
C SER A 551 42.15 2.87 45.28
N PHE A 552 41.78 4.03 44.76
CA PHE A 552 41.27 5.17 45.53
C PHE A 552 39.75 5.32 45.38
N PRO A 553 39.09 6.05 46.29
CA PRO A 553 37.72 6.48 46.05
C PRO A 553 37.62 7.29 44.76
N LEU A 554 36.50 7.15 44.05
CA LEU A 554 36.26 7.77 42.76
C LEU A 554 35.09 8.74 42.86
N LEU A 555 35.30 9.96 42.37
CA LEU A 555 34.23 10.90 42.08
C LEU A 555 34.03 10.94 40.56
N LYS A 556 32.88 10.48 40.09
CA LYS A 556 32.47 10.50 38.68
C LYS A 556 31.49 11.65 38.48
N ALA A 557 31.69 12.48 37.46
CA ALA A 557 30.79 13.57 37.10
C ALA A 557 30.31 13.38 35.67
N LEU A 558 29.03 13.01 35.50
CA LEU A 558 28.39 12.82 34.20
C LEU A 558 27.55 14.04 33.85
N LEU A 559 27.73 14.61 32.66
CA LEU A 559 26.94 15.73 32.21
C LEU A 559 25.47 15.32 32.06
N VAL A 560 24.56 16.03 32.74
CA VAL A 560 23.13 15.72 32.70
C VAL A 560 22.62 15.89 31.27
N ASN A 561 22.04 14.81 30.74
CA ASN A 561 21.61 14.71 29.34
C ASN A 561 20.07 14.71 29.24
N ASP A 562 19.46 15.86 29.51
CA ASP A 562 18.00 16.05 29.54
C ASP A 562 17.38 15.96 28.12
N PRO A 563 16.40 15.06 27.87
CA PRO A 563 15.69 14.98 26.58
C PRO A 563 14.93 16.23 26.16
N ALA A 564 14.46 17.04 27.11
CA ALA A 564 13.62 18.20 26.85
C ALA A 564 14.42 19.47 26.57
N ALA A 565 15.72 19.49 26.93
CA ALA A 565 16.60 20.64 26.77
C ALA A 565 17.60 20.44 25.62
N ALA A 566 18.13 21.53 25.07
CA ALA A 566 19.24 21.47 24.12
C ALA A 566 20.45 20.76 24.74
N TYR A 567 21.18 19.97 23.94
CA TYR A 567 22.24 19.12 24.46
C TYR A 567 23.44 19.94 24.98
N PRO A 568 23.69 19.99 26.31
CA PRO A 568 24.65 20.92 26.91
C PRO A 568 26.10 20.69 26.50
N TYR A 569 26.44 19.47 26.03
CA TYR A 569 27.78 19.14 25.57
C TYR A 569 28.23 20.02 24.39
N GLN A 570 27.29 20.49 23.56
CA GLN A 570 27.63 21.35 22.42
C GLN A 570 28.32 22.65 22.83
N GLU A 571 28.04 23.16 24.03
CA GLU A 571 28.63 24.39 24.57
C GLU A 571 29.97 24.17 25.27
N ILE A 572 30.30 22.93 25.63
CA ILE A 572 31.51 22.59 26.38
C ILE A 572 32.50 21.68 25.62
N LYS A 573 32.14 21.19 24.43
CA LYS A 573 33.00 20.30 23.62
C LYS A 573 34.35 20.91 23.22
N SER A 574 34.44 22.24 23.16
CA SER A 574 35.65 23.01 22.85
C SER A 574 36.33 23.57 24.11
N THR A 575 35.81 23.25 25.30
CA THR A 575 36.38 23.73 26.56
C THR A 575 37.73 23.08 26.82
N THR A 576 38.73 23.90 27.11
CA THR A 576 40.04 23.48 27.62
C THR A 576 40.24 23.99 29.03
N LEU A 577 41.02 23.25 29.82
CA LEU A 577 41.32 23.51 31.23
C LEU A 577 42.83 23.44 31.44
N SER A 578 43.39 24.28 32.31
CA SER A 578 44.82 24.21 32.67
C SER A 578 45.08 23.23 33.82
N SER A 579 44.20 23.21 34.82
CA SER A 579 44.28 22.32 35.97
C SER A 579 42.92 22.19 36.66
N ILE A 580 42.77 21.15 37.48
CA ILE A 580 41.62 20.97 38.38
C ILE A 580 42.16 20.92 39.81
N THR A 581 41.71 21.83 40.66
CA THR A 581 42.02 21.79 42.10
C THR A 581 40.90 21.06 42.82
N LEU A 582 41.25 19.96 43.50
CA LEU A 582 40.36 19.25 44.41
C LEU A 582 40.58 19.77 45.84
N THR A 583 39.56 20.38 46.41
CA THR A 583 39.53 20.82 47.81
C THR A 583 38.49 20.01 48.56
N VAL A 584 38.82 19.57 49.77
CA VAL A 584 37.87 18.89 50.64
C VAL A 584 37.85 19.56 52.00
N GLU A 585 36.67 19.90 52.46
CA GLU A 585 36.41 20.51 53.76
C GLU A 585 35.54 19.57 54.59
N VAL A 586 35.88 19.40 55.87
CA VAL A 586 35.13 18.55 56.81
C VAL A 586 34.82 19.40 58.04
N ALA A 587 33.53 19.57 58.33
CA ALA A 587 33.03 20.16 59.57
C ALA A 587 32.55 19.03 60.49
N GLY A 588 33.10 18.98 61.70
CA GLY A 588 32.86 17.93 62.71
C GLY A 588 31.86 18.33 63.77
#